data_AF-E1NRV6-F1
#
_entry.id   AF-E1NRV6-F1
#
_cell.length_a   1.000
_cell.length_b   1.000
_cell.length_c   1.000
_cell.angle_alpha   90.00
_cell.angle_beta   90.00
_cell.angle_gamma   90.00
#
_symmetry.space_group_name_H-M   'P 1'
#
loop_
_entity.id
_entity.type
_entity.pdbx_description
1 polymer ?
#
loop_
_entity_poly.entity_id
_entity_poly.type
_entity_poly.pdbx_seq_one_letter_code
_entity_poly.pdbx_strand_id
1 'polypeptide(L)'
;MILCLKIKIRQNAILDQVNIIKNKKEKHLGWLVLKLILLFVVVIIVSGVGLFAYYAKDAPSISKAQLQSGGTSSLYTTDGKFLLSLGSEKRIYVDDKHIPQKLKDAVISVEDKRFYSEGFGLDPVRIVGSVLVNARAKGVAAGGSTITQQLVKLSVFSTAISQRTLKRKAQEAWLSMKVEREFSKKQILEFYINKVYMNYGNYGMGTAADFYYGKPLKDLNLAQTALIAGMPNAPISYDPYVYPKKAKYRRDIVLYSMLKIKD
;
A
#
# COMPACT_ATOMS: atom_id res chain seq x y z
N MET A 1 -7.23 -32.90 -72.95
CA MET A 1 -7.29 -31.58 -72.26
C MET A 1 -8.33 -31.55 -71.12
N ILE A 2 -9.59 -31.93 -71.37
CA ILE A 2 -10.70 -31.88 -70.38
C ILE A 2 -10.46 -32.73 -69.12
N LEU A 3 -9.88 -33.93 -69.26
CA LEU A 3 -9.61 -34.83 -68.14
C LEU A 3 -8.60 -34.24 -67.14
N CYS A 4 -7.55 -33.61 -67.64
CA CYS A 4 -6.50 -32.98 -66.83
C CYS A 4 -7.03 -31.77 -66.05
N LEU A 5 -7.94 -31.00 -66.67
CA LEU A 5 -8.62 -29.88 -66.02
C LEU A 5 -9.54 -30.35 -64.88
N LYS A 6 -10.31 -31.42 -65.10
CA LYS A 6 -11.16 -32.04 -64.06
C LYS A 6 -10.36 -32.56 -62.88
N ILE A 7 -9.19 -33.17 -63.11
CA ILE A 7 -8.29 -33.64 -62.05
C ILE A 7 -7.76 -32.47 -61.22
N LYS A 8 -7.33 -31.39 -61.87
CA LYS A 8 -6.79 -30.20 -61.18
C LYS A 8 -7.85 -29.49 -60.34
N ILE A 9 -9.07 -29.36 -60.84
CA ILE A 9 -10.22 -28.82 -60.08
C ILE A 9 -10.50 -29.69 -58.84
N ARG A 10 -10.48 -31.02 -59.00
CA ARG A 10 -10.73 -31.96 -57.90
C ARG A 10 -9.62 -31.94 -56.85
N GLN A 11 -8.35 -31.80 -57.25
CA GLN A 11 -7.22 -31.64 -56.34
C GLN A 11 -7.29 -30.33 -55.55
N ASN A 12 -7.62 -29.21 -56.20
CA ASN A 12 -7.79 -27.92 -55.51
C ASN A 12 -8.94 -27.97 -54.49
N ALA A 13 -10.07 -28.58 -54.84
CA ALA A 13 -11.19 -28.76 -53.91
C ALA A 13 -10.81 -29.60 -52.68
N ILE A 14 -9.98 -30.64 -52.85
CA ILE A 14 -9.46 -31.45 -51.73
C ILE A 14 -8.53 -30.64 -50.85
N LEU A 15 -7.62 -29.85 -51.43
CA LEU A 15 -6.70 -28.98 -50.69
C LEU A 15 -7.47 -27.91 -49.89
N ASP A 16 -8.51 -27.32 -50.47
CA ASP A 16 -9.37 -26.36 -49.79
C ASP A 16 -10.13 -27.01 -48.62
N GLN A 17 -10.66 -28.22 -48.79
CA GLN A 17 -11.30 -28.96 -47.69
C GLN A 17 -10.32 -29.29 -46.56
N VAL A 18 -9.11 -29.73 -46.89
CA VAL A 18 -8.04 -30.00 -45.89
C VAL A 18 -7.67 -28.72 -45.13
N ASN A 19 -7.53 -27.59 -45.84
CA ASN A 19 -7.24 -26.29 -45.22
C ASN A 19 -8.38 -25.80 -44.32
N ILE A 20 -9.64 -25.98 -44.73
CA ILE A 20 -10.82 -25.64 -43.91
C ILE A 20 -10.86 -26.47 -42.63
N ILE A 21 -10.61 -27.79 -42.72
CA ILE A 21 -10.57 -28.69 -41.55
C ILE A 21 -9.42 -28.32 -40.61
N LYS A 22 -8.23 -28.05 -41.15
CA LYS A 22 -7.05 -27.66 -40.36
C LYS A 22 -7.30 -26.34 -39.63
N ASN A 23 -7.83 -25.33 -40.32
CA ASN A 23 -8.19 -24.03 -39.75
C ASN A 23 -9.29 -24.15 -38.68
N LYS A 24 -10.31 -25.01 -38.91
CA LYS A 24 -11.36 -25.29 -37.91
C LYS A 24 -10.79 -25.96 -36.66
N LYS A 25 -9.82 -26.88 -36.81
CA LYS A 25 -9.15 -27.56 -35.69
C LYS A 25 -8.21 -26.63 -34.91
N GLU A 26 -7.45 -25.77 -35.60
CA GLU A 26 -6.60 -24.74 -34.98
C GLU A 26 -7.42 -23.68 -34.22
N LYS A 27 -8.51 -23.19 -34.80
CA LYS A 27 -9.46 -22.29 -34.11
C LYS A 27 -10.11 -22.95 -32.89
N HIS A 28 -10.50 -24.21 -33.00
CA HIS A 28 -11.08 -24.98 -31.89
C HIS A 28 -10.07 -25.20 -30.76
N LEU A 29 -8.80 -25.52 -31.10
CA LEU A 29 -7.72 -25.68 -30.13
C LEU A 29 -7.40 -24.36 -29.41
N GLY A 30 -7.30 -23.24 -30.15
CA GLY A 30 -7.07 -21.91 -29.55
C GLY A 30 -8.19 -21.51 -28.59
N TRP A 31 -9.45 -21.81 -28.92
CA TRP A 31 -10.59 -21.53 -28.04
C TRP A 31 -10.61 -22.43 -26.80
N LEU A 32 -10.23 -23.70 -26.92
CA LEU A 32 -10.05 -24.59 -25.77
C LEU A 32 -8.95 -24.08 -24.84
N VAL A 33 -7.80 -23.67 -25.37
CA VAL A 33 -6.69 -23.10 -24.58
C VAL A 33 -7.14 -21.82 -23.87
N LEU A 34 -7.83 -20.91 -24.56
CA LEU A 34 -8.37 -19.69 -23.96
C LEU A 34 -9.34 -20.00 -22.80
N LYS A 35 -10.23 -20.98 -22.98
CA LYS A 35 -11.13 -21.44 -21.92
C LYS A 35 -10.39 -22.00 -20.72
N LEU A 36 -9.35 -22.80 -20.94
CA LEU A 36 -8.53 -23.36 -19.86
C LEU A 36 -7.78 -22.26 -19.10
N ILE A 37 -7.24 -21.26 -19.80
CA ILE A 37 -6.61 -20.09 -19.18
C ILE A 37 -7.63 -19.31 -18.34
N LEU A 38 -8.82 -19.04 -18.90
CA LEU A 38 -9.88 -18.35 -18.18
C LEU A 38 -10.31 -19.12 -16.92
N LEU A 39 -10.51 -20.44 -17.04
CA LEU A 39 -10.84 -21.31 -15.92
C LEU A 39 -9.76 -21.27 -14.84
N PHE A 40 -8.48 -21.36 -15.23
CA PHE A 40 -7.35 -21.28 -14.32
C PHE A 40 -7.29 -19.94 -13.57
N VAL A 41 -7.51 -18.82 -14.27
CA VAL A 41 -7.60 -17.48 -13.66
C VAL A 41 -8.76 -17.41 -12.67
N VAL A 42 -9.93 -17.93 -13.02
CA VAL A 42 -11.10 -17.97 -12.12
C VAL A 42 -10.80 -18.79 -10.87
N VAL A 43 -10.18 -19.97 -11.01
CA VAL A 43 -9.79 -20.81 -9.86
C VAL A 43 -8.83 -20.05 -8.94
N ILE A 44 -7.80 -19.38 -9.47
CA ILE A 44 -6.87 -18.57 -8.68
C ILE A 44 -7.61 -17.47 -7.92
N ILE A 45 -8.53 -16.75 -8.57
CA ILE A 45 -9.28 -15.67 -7.94
C ILE A 45 -10.15 -16.22 -6.81
N VAL A 46 -10.90 -17.30 -7.06
CA VAL A 46 -11.78 -17.91 -6.05
C VAL A 46 -10.96 -18.43 -4.87
N SER A 47 -9.85 -19.12 -5.11
CA SER A 47 -8.94 -19.58 -4.05
C SER A 47 -8.34 -18.40 -3.28
N GLY A 48 -7.95 -17.33 -3.95
CA GLY A 48 -7.41 -16.11 -3.33
C GLY A 48 -8.44 -15.41 -2.44
N VAL A 49 -9.68 -15.27 -2.91
CA VAL A 49 -10.80 -14.71 -2.13
C VAL A 49 -11.12 -15.59 -0.94
N GLY A 50 -11.16 -16.92 -1.11
CA GLY A 50 -11.37 -17.86 -0.01
C GLY A 50 -10.29 -17.77 1.06
N LEU A 51 -9.02 -17.72 0.66
CA LEU A 51 -7.88 -17.55 1.57
C LEU A 51 -7.92 -16.19 2.28
N PHE A 52 -8.25 -15.12 1.56
CA PHE A 52 -8.42 -13.80 2.13
C PHE A 52 -9.52 -13.80 3.20
N ALA A 53 -10.70 -14.34 2.90
CA ALA A 53 -11.82 -14.44 3.83
C ALA A 53 -11.46 -15.28 5.06
N TYR A 54 -10.76 -16.40 4.86
CA TYR A 54 -10.28 -17.26 5.93
C TYR A 54 -9.38 -16.52 6.93
N TYR A 55 -8.48 -15.67 6.46
CA TYR A 55 -7.62 -14.87 7.35
C TYR A 55 -8.30 -13.62 7.91
N ALA A 56 -9.16 -12.97 7.12
CA ALA A 56 -9.87 -11.76 7.51
C ALA A 56 -10.87 -12.00 8.64
N LYS A 57 -11.47 -13.20 8.72
CA LYS A 57 -12.43 -13.56 9.78
C LYS A 57 -11.81 -13.48 11.19
N ASP A 58 -10.52 -13.77 11.32
CA ASP A 58 -9.78 -13.75 12.59
C ASP A 58 -9.08 -12.40 12.82
N ALA A 59 -9.45 -11.34 12.09
CA ALA A 59 -8.87 -10.02 12.28
C ALA A 59 -9.25 -9.45 13.65
N PRO A 60 -8.31 -8.80 14.37
CA PRO A 60 -8.62 -8.15 15.63
C PRO A 60 -9.60 -6.99 15.43
N SER A 61 -10.24 -6.53 16.50
CA SER A 61 -11.01 -5.28 16.46
C SER A 61 -10.07 -4.08 16.39
N ILE A 62 -10.55 -2.99 15.77
CA ILE A 62 -9.88 -1.70 15.74
C ILE A 62 -10.86 -0.64 16.24
N SER A 63 -10.45 0.16 17.23
CA SER A 63 -11.25 1.23 17.80
C SER A 63 -10.70 2.60 17.44
N LYS A 64 -11.55 3.64 17.51
CA LYS A 64 -11.11 5.03 17.37
C LYS A 64 -10.00 5.38 18.36
N ALA A 65 -10.09 4.91 19.60
CA ALA A 65 -9.08 5.12 20.62
C ALA A 65 -7.74 4.50 20.20
N GLN A 66 -7.74 3.31 19.61
CA GLN A 66 -6.53 2.70 19.05
C GLN A 66 -5.99 3.42 17.81
N LEU A 67 -6.83 4.12 17.04
CA LEU A 67 -6.39 4.92 15.89
C LEU A 67 -5.81 6.28 16.32
N GLN A 68 -6.40 6.90 17.35
CA GLN A 68 -5.98 8.20 17.87
C GLN A 68 -4.83 8.11 18.86
N SER A 69 -4.78 7.05 19.67
CA SER A 69 -3.69 6.85 20.63
C SER A 69 -2.40 6.66 19.86
N GLY A 70 -1.35 7.40 20.23
CA GLY A 70 -0.03 6.98 19.82
C GLY A 70 0.37 5.79 20.69
N GLY A 71 1.09 4.82 20.11
CA GLY A 71 1.46 3.58 20.79
C GLY A 71 2.07 3.87 22.16
N THR A 72 1.45 3.33 23.20
CA THR A 72 2.09 3.16 24.49
C THR A 72 2.69 1.76 24.53
N SER A 73 3.84 1.60 25.16
CA SER A 73 4.37 0.26 25.43
C SER A 73 3.60 -0.30 26.62
N SER A 74 2.54 -1.04 26.34
CA SER A 74 1.78 -1.75 27.37
C SER A 74 2.55 -3.01 27.78
N LEU A 75 3.01 -3.02 29.03
CA LEU A 75 3.47 -4.23 29.68
C LEU A 75 2.25 -5.05 30.10
N TYR A 76 2.28 -6.33 29.74
CA TYR A 76 1.29 -7.32 30.16
C TYR A 76 1.99 -8.32 31.09
N THR A 77 1.26 -8.83 32.08
CA THR A 77 1.68 -10.00 32.86
C THR A 77 1.81 -11.23 31.96
N THR A 78 2.46 -12.29 32.46
CA THR A 78 2.54 -13.59 31.77
C THR A 78 1.18 -14.27 31.55
N ASP A 79 0.14 -13.92 32.32
CA ASP A 79 -1.26 -14.34 32.10
C ASP A 79 -2.04 -13.40 31.15
N GLY A 80 -1.37 -12.42 30.52
CA GLY A 80 -1.94 -11.53 29.51
C GLY A 80 -2.78 -10.37 30.06
N LYS A 81 -2.77 -10.13 31.38
CA LYS A 81 -3.44 -8.97 32.00
C LYS A 81 -2.58 -7.71 31.86
N PHE A 82 -3.23 -6.58 31.65
CA PHE A 82 -2.56 -5.28 31.57
C PHE A 82 -1.91 -4.92 32.90
N LEU A 83 -0.61 -4.57 32.90
CA LEU A 83 0.12 -4.08 34.08
C LEU A 83 0.21 -2.57 34.08
N LEU A 84 0.93 -2.03 33.10
CA LEU A 84 1.35 -0.64 33.06
C LEU A 84 1.67 -0.26 31.62
N SER A 85 1.31 0.97 31.28
CA SER A 85 1.69 1.61 30.04
C SER A 85 2.94 2.47 30.28
N LEU A 86 4.10 2.06 29.74
CA LEU A 86 5.30 2.90 29.70
C LEU A 86 5.17 3.90 28.55
N GLY A 87 5.38 5.18 28.84
CA GLY A 87 5.36 6.24 27.84
C GLY A 87 4.84 7.56 28.37
N SER A 88 5.66 8.29 29.12
CA SER A 88 5.57 9.75 29.19
C SER A 88 6.07 10.31 27.85
N GLU A 89 5.36 10.02 26.77
CA GLU A 89 5.74 10.55 25.47
C GLU A 89 5.41 12.04 25.40
N LYS A 90 6.42 12.86 25.12
CA LYS A 90 6.22 14.25 24.72
C LYS A 90 5.49 14.20 23.38
N ARG A 91 4.15 14.27 23.38
CA ARG A 91 3.34 14.26 22.15
C ARG A 91 2.62 15.58 21.99
N ILE A 92 2.82 16.17 20.82
CA ILE A 92 2.03 17.31 20.35
C ILE A 92 1.02 16.74 19.37
N TYR A 93 -0.17 16.40 19.88
CA TYR A 93 -1.29 16.02 19.02
C TYR A 93 -1.77 17.26 18.26
N VAL A 94 -1.95 17.12 16.95
CA VAL A 94 -2.38 18.20 16.07
C VAL A 94 -3.68 17.79 15.38
N ASP A 95 -4.78 18.47 15.70
CA ASP A 95 -6.07 18.27 15.02
C ASP A 95 -5.97 18.64 13.53
N ASP A 96 -6.81 18.05 12.68
CA ASP A 96 -6.84 18.27 11.22
C ASP A 96 -6.86 19.75 10.82
N LYS A 97 -7.54 20.59 11.62
CA LYS A 97 -7.65 22.05 11.41
C LYS A 97 -6.32 22.78 11.56
N HIS A 98 -5.42 22.25 12.37
CA HIS A 98 -4.10 22.81 12.66
C HIS A 98 -2.99 22.16 11.83
N ILE A 99 -3.30 21.12 11.07
CA ILE A 99 -2.38 20.49 10.11
C ILE A 99 -2.35 21.34 8.84
N PRO A 100 -1.20 21.95 8.47
CA PRO A 100 -1.11 22.77 7.28
C PRO A 100 -1.35 21.96 6.00
N GLN A 101 -2.04 22.54 5.02
CA GLN A 101 -2.31 21.86 3.75
C GLN A 101 -1.02 21.39 3.06
N LYS A 102 0.04 22.20 3.12
CA LYS A 102 1.37 21.86 2.60
C LYS A 102 1.91 20.53 3.15
N LEU A 103 1.65 20.22 4.43
CA LEU A 103 2.06 18.94 5.02
C LEU A 103 1.17 17.80 4.52
N LYS A 104 -0.15 18.00 4.46
CA LYS A 104 -1.09 17.01 3.90
C LYS A 104 -0.66 16.63 2.49
N ASP A 105 -0.40 17.62 1.64
CA ASP A 105 0.07 17.43 0.26
C ASP A 105 1.41 16.69 0.22
N ALA A 106 2.37 17.06 1.08
CA ALA A 106 3.67 16.41 1.14
C ALA A 106 3.55 14.92 1.50
N VAL A 107 2.78 14.59 2.54
CA VAL A 107 2.55 13.21 2.99
C VAL A 107 1.84 12.39 1.90
N ILE A 108 0.73 12.90 1.39
CA ILE A 108 -0.05 12.24 0.32
C ILE A 108 0.84 12.03 -0.91
N SER A 109 1.68 13.00 -1.27
CA SER A 109 2.47 12.91 -2.50
C SER A 109 3.46 11.76 -2.52
N VAL A 110 4.04 11.43 -1.36
CA VAL A 110 5.10 10.43 -1.26
C VAL A 110 4.59 9.09 -0.75
N GLU A 111 3.58 9.08 0.11
CA GLU A 111 3.04 7.85 0.71
C GLU A 111 1.87 7.29 -0.11
N ASP A 112 0.97 8.15 -0.61
CA ASP A 112 -0.31 7.68 -1.17
C ASP A 112 -1.01 8.67 -2.12
N LYS A 113 -0.54 8.73 -3.37
CA LYS A 113 -0.99 9.73 -4.37
C LYS A 113 -2.48 9.70 -4.69
N ARG A 114 -3.13 8.56 -4.50
CA ARG A 114 -4.57 8.36 -4.75
C ARG A 114 -5.39 8.36 -3.47
N PHE A 115 -4.82 8.83 -2.35
CA PHE A 115 -5.47 8.75 -1.04
C PHE A 115 -6.93 9.25 -1.04
N TYR A 116 -7.25 10.33 -1.75
CA TYR A 116 -8.62 10.84 -1.83
C TYR A 116 -9.52 10.16 -2.88
N SER A 117 -8.94 9.48 -3.88
CA SER A 117 -9.67 8.81 -4.96
C SER A 117 -9.77 7.30 -4.78
N GLU A 118 -9.00 6.71 -3.87
CA GLU A 118 -9.12 5.29 -3.51
C GLU A 118 -10.33 5.07 -2.59
N GLY A 119 -11.18 4.10 -2.95
CA GLY A 119 -12.47 3.90 -2.27
C GLY A 119 -12.40 3.16 -0.93
N PHE A 120 -11.60 2.09 -0.83
CA PHE A 120 -11.68 1.15 0.30
C PHE A 120 -10.43 1.12 1.19
N GLY A 121 -9.63 2.19 1.16
CA GLY A 121 -8.33 2.24 1.83
C GLY A 121 -7.35 1.21 1.31
N LEU A 122 -7.57 0.78 0.06
CA LEU A 122 -6.74 -0.10 -0.74
C LEU A 122 -6.59 0.50 -2.12
N ASP A 123 -5.42 0.28 -2.70
CA ASP A 123 -5.09 0.73 -4.04
C ASP A 123 -4.64 -0.45 -4.90
N PRO A 124 -5.56 -1.10 -5.64
CA PRO A 124 -5.24 -2.24 -6.49
C PRO A 124 -4.19 -1.91 -7.55
N VAL A 125 -4.23 -0.70 -8.12
CA VAL A 125 -3.26 -0.27 -9.14
C VAL A 125 -1.87 -0.14 -8.53
N ARG A 126 -1.74 0.38 -7.31
CA ARG A 126 -0.45 0.42 -6.59
C ARG A 126 0.01 -0.97 -6.18
N ILE A 127 -0.89 -1.84 -5.75
CA ILE A 127 -0.57 -3.22 -5.38
C ILE A 127 0.02 -3.95 -6.59
N VAL A 128 -0.70 -3.99 -7.72
CA VAL A 128 -0.22 -4.64 -8.95
C VAL A 128 1.08 -4.01 -9.45
N GLY A 129 1.14 -2.67 -9.49
CA GLY A 129 2.35 -1.94 -9.90
C GLY A 129 3.57 -2.28 -9.03
N SER A 130 3.40 -2.35 -7.71
CA SER A 130 4.50 -2.68 -6.79
C SER A 130 4.94 -4.14 -6.94
N VAL A 131 4.03 -5.08 -7.18
CA VAL A 131 4.37 -6.48 -7.47
C VAL A 131 5.20 -6.59 -8.76
N LEU A 132 4.80 -5.91 -9.84
CA LEU A 132 5.52 -5.93 -11.11
C LEU A 132 6.93 -5.34 -10.99
N VAL A 133 7.08 -4.23 -10.26
CA VAL A 133 8.38 -3.59 -10.00
C VAL A 133 9.26 -4.49 -9.15
N ASN A 134 8.71 -5.05 -8.07
CA ASN A 134 9.45 -5.90 -7.14
C ASN A 134 9.85 -7.25 -7.78
N ALA A 135 9.04 -7.81 -8.68
CA ALA A 135 9.37 -9.04 -9.40
C ALA A 135 10.59 -8.88 -10.34
N ARG A 136 10.87 -7.65 -10.80
CA ARG A 136 12.02 -7.32 -11.63
C ARG A 136 13.23 -6.87 -10.81
N ALA A 137 13.05 -6.62 -9.51
CA ALA A 137 14.08 -6.14 -8.61
C ALA A 137 14.67 -7.28 -7.76
N LYS A 138 15.92 -7.15 -7.31
CA LYS A 138 16.56 -8.08 -6.36
C LYS A 138 16.11 -7.87 -4.90
N GLY A 139 14.94 -7.24 -4.68
CA GLY A 139 14.43 -6.86 -3.36
C GLY A 139 13.14 -6.02 -3.45
N VAL A 140 12.67 -5.53 -2.29
CA VAL A 140 11.48 -4.65 -2.23
C VAL A 140 11.87 -3.23 -2.64
N ALA A 141 11.62 -2.89 -3.91
CA ALA A 141 11.93 -1.59 -4.51
C ALA A 141 10.73 -0.62 -4.45
N ALA A 142 9.49 -1.13 -4.41
CA ALA A 142 8.28 -0.32 -4.37
C ALA A 142 7.32 -0.77 -3.25
N GLY A 143 6.76 0.21 -2.52
CA GLY A 143 5.74 0.00 -1.51
C GLY A 143 4.33 -0.07 -2.13
N GLY A 144 3.56 -1.09 -1.73
CA GLY A 144 2.18 -1.28 -2.20
C GLY A 144 1.08 -0.72 -1.28
N SER A 145 1.43 -0.24 -0.07
CA SER A 145 0.45 0.03 0.99
C SER A 145 -0.05 1.47 1.03
N THR A 146 -1.35 1.65 1.31
CA THR A 146 -2.03 2.95 1.50
C THR A 146 -1.70 3.59 2.84
N ILE A 147 -2.01 4.88 3.00
CA ILE A 147 -1.96 5.57 4.32
C ILE A 147 -2.86 4.83 5.32
N THR A 148 -4.06 4.41 4.91
CA THR A 148 -5.01 3.68 5.76
C THR A 148 -4.44 2.34 6.21
N GLN A 149 -3.77 1.59 5.32
CA GLN A 149 -3.10 0.34 5.68
C GLN A 149 -1.93 0.57 6.63
N GLN A 150 -1.16 1.64 6.42
CA GLN A 150 -0.09 2.00 7.33
C GLN A 150 -0.64 2.38 8.71
N LEU A 151 -1.72 3.16 8.77
CA LEU A 151 -2.39 3.53 10.02
C LEU A 151 -2.89 2.31 10.80
N VAL A 152 -3.57 1.38 10.11
CA VAL A 152 -4.03 0.11 10.71
C VAL A 152 -2.84 -0.70 11.24
N LYS A 153 -1.80 -0.86 10.42
CA LYS A 153 -0.57 -1.57 10.80
C LYS A 153 0.03 -0.99 12.08
N LEU A 154 0.10 0.34 12.19
CA LEU A 154 0.65 1.03 13.37
C LEU A 154 -0.26 0.97 14.60
N SER A 155 -1.55 0.64 14.44
CA SER A 155 -2.54 0.73 15.51
C SER A 155 -2.82 -0.60 16.21
N VAL A 156 -2.78 -1.71 15.48
CA VAL A 156 -3.24 -3.02 16.00
C VAL A 156 -2.25 -4.16 15.80
N PHE A 157 -1.18 -3.97 15.04
CA PHE A 157 -0.21 -5.01 14.75
C PHE A 157 1.17 -4.65 15.31
N SER A 158 1.90 -5.66 15.79
CA SER A 158 3.33 -5.48 16.05
C SER A 158 4.09 -5.35 14.73
N THR A 159 5.07 -4.44 14.74
CA THR A 159 5.92 -4.14 13.58
C THR A 159 7.06 -5.15 13.42
N ALA A 160 7.15 -6.17 14.28
CA ALA A 160 8.15 -7.23 14.22
C ALA A 160 8.15 -7.95 12.85
N ILE A 161 9.35 -8.23 12.35
CA ILE A 161 9.57 -8.85 11.02
C ILE A 161 8.98 -10.26 10.95
N SER A 162 9.04 -11.03 12.04
CA SER A 162 8.47 -12.38 12.14
C SER A 162 6.96 -12.43 11.93
N GLN A 163 6.27 -11.29 12.06
CA GLN A 163 4.81 -11.21 11.91
C GLN A 163 4.35 -10.77 10.51
N ARG A 164 5.27 -10.55 9.55
CA ARG A 164 4.92 -10.13 8.18
C ARG A 164 4.40 -11.31 7.33
N THR A 165 3.25 -11.86 7.72
CA THR A 165 2.62 -13.02 7.06
C THR A 165 1.49 -12.61 6.11
N LEU A 166 1.12 -13.50 5.17
CA LEU A 166 -0.07 -13.32 4.32
C LEU A 166 -1.35 -13.13 5.15
N LYS A 167 -1.46 -13.87 6.28
CA LYS A 167 -2.54 -13.70 7.27
C LYS A 167 -2.63 -12.25 7.74
N ARG A 168 -1.53 -11.71 8.25
CA ARG A 168 -1.50 -10.32 8.74
C ARG A 168 -1.86 -9.34 7.63
N LYS A 169 -1.36 -9.54 6.41
CA LYS A 169 -1.65 -8.63 5.29
C LYS A 169 -3.13 -8.64 4.87
N ALA A 170 -3.78 -9.81 4.90
CA ALA A 170 -5.22 -9.92 4.68
C ALA A 170 -6.02 -9.20 5.79
N GLN A 171 -5.61 -9.35 7.05
CA GLN A 171 -6.22 -8.67 8.19
C GLN A 171 -6.02 -7.15 8.13
N GLU A 172 -4.82 -6.67 7.80
CA GLU A 172 -4.54 -5.24 7.56
C GLU A 172 -5.50 -4.69 6.50
N ALA A 173 -5.64 -5.38 5.36
CA ALA A 173 -6.52 -4.94 4.28
C ALA A 173 -8.00 -4.91 4.69
N TRP A 174 -8.48 -5.95 5.36
CA TRP A 174 -9.85 -6.00 5.88
C TRP A 174 -10.14 -4.86 6.88
N LEU A 175 -9.22 -4.60 7.80
CA LEU A 175 -9.36 -3.52 8.77
C LEU A 175 -9.26 -2.14 8.12
N SER A 176 -8.45 -1.96 7.08
CA SER A 176 -8.43 -0.71 6.31
C SER A 176 -9.78 -0.43 5.66
N MET A 177 -10.44 -1.45 5.10
CA MET A 177 -11.79 -1.29 4.56
C MET A 177 -12.80 -0.88 5.64
N LYS A 178 -12.68 -1.41 6.86
CA LYS A 178 -13.54 -1.02 7.99
C LYS A 178 -13.30 0.43 8.41
N VAL A 179 -12.02 0.81 8.58
CA VAL A 179 -11.64 2.18 8.96
C VAL A 179 -12.15 3.21 7.96
N GLU A 180 -12.10 2.92 6.66
CA GLU A 180 -12.60 3.82 5.61
C GLU A 180 -14.11 3.96 5.57
N ARG A 181 -14.85 2.97 6.08
CA ARG A 181 -16.31 3.07 6.23
C ARG A 181 -16.69 3.90 7.45
N GLU A 182 -15.86 3.91 8.48
CA GLU A 182 -16.16 4.56 9.77
C GLU A 182 -15.59 5.99 9.87
N PHE A 183 -14.49 6.28 9.19
CA PHE A 183 -13.75 7.54 9.32
C PHE A 183 -13.55 8.22 7.97
N SER A 184 -13.66 9.54 7.97
CA SER A 184 -13.35 10.35 6.79
C SER A 184 -11.85 10.34 6.48
N LYS A 185 -11.49 10.56 5.21
CA LYS A 185 -10.09 10.72 4.78
C LYS A 185 -9.31 11.76 5.59
N LYS A 186 -9.97 12.85 6.01
CA LYS A 186 -9.37 13.87 6.88
C LYS A 186 -8.99 13.30 8.24
N GLN A 187 -9.89 12.55 8.88
CA GLN A 187 -9.62 11.90 10.17
C GLN A 187 -8.53 10.83 10.03
N ILE A 188 -8.56 10.02 8.98
CA ILE A 188 -7.53 9.00 8.73
C ILE A 188 -6.15 9.64 8.59
N LEU A 189 -6.05 10.74 7.84
CA LEU A 189 -4.80 11.47 7.67
C LEU A 189 -4.34 12.13 8.97
N GLU A 190 -5.26 12.73 9.74
CA GLU A 190 -4.98 13.27 11.08
C GLU A 190 -4.39 12.19 12.00
N PHE A 191 -5.04 11.02 12.08
CA PHE A 191 -4.58 9.91 12.92
C PHE A 191 -3.20 9.42 12.47
N TYR A 192 -2.97 9.30 11.16
CA TYR A 192 -1.68 8.90 10.61
C TYR A 192 -0.58 9.89 10.98
N ILE A 193 -0.81 11.19 10.75
CA ILE A 193 0.16 12.27 11.04
C ILE A 193 0.54 12.30 12.52
N ASN A 194 -0.40 11.98 13.42
CA ASN A 194 -0.15 11.95 14.86
C ASN A 194 0.44 10.62 15.37
N LYS A 195 0.42 9.55 14.56
CA LYS A 195 0.82 8.20 15.01
C LYS A 195 2.19 7.75 14.55
N VAL A 196 2.66 8.22 13.40
CA VAL A 196 3.93 7.74 12.82
C VAL A 196 5.11 7.89 13.78
N TYR A 197 6.00 6.90 13.81
CA TYR A 197 7.27 6.98 14.54
C TYR A 197 8.25 7.87 13.79
N MET A 198 8.93 8.77 14.51
CA MET A 198 9.76 9.85 13.95
C MET A 198 11.20 9.88 14.52
N ASN A 199 11.66 8.74 15.04
CA ASN A 199 12.95 8.56 15.73
C ASN A 199 13.02 9.20 17.13
N TYR A 200 14.00 8.79 17.94
CA TYR A 200 14.26 9.30 19.30
C TYR A 200 13.05 9.23 20.26
N GLY A 201 12.18 8.23 20.10
CA GLY A 201 10.95 8.14 20.89
C GLY A 201 9.90 9.19 20.55
N ASN A 202 10.09 9.99 19.49
CA ASN A 202 9.09 10.92 19.02
C ASN A 202 8.06 10.19 18.14
N TYR A 203 6.79 10.40 18.44
CA TYR A 203 5.68 9.95 17.61
C TYR A 203 4.81 11.15 17.24
N GLY A 204 4.36 11.13 15.99
CA GLY A 204 3.62 12.21 15.38
C GLY A 204 4.53 13.30 14.80
N MET A 205 4.09 13.86 13.68
CA MET A 205 4.85 14.88 12.96
C MET A 205 4.91 16.21 13.73
N GLY A 206 3.90 16.54 14.54
CA GLY A 206 3.90 17.73 15.39
C GLY A 206 5.05 17.70 16.41
N THR A 207 5.18 16.57 17.11
CA THR A 207 6.29 16.30 18.02
C THR A 207 7.63 16.38 17.31
N ALA A 208 7.75 15.76 16.13
CA ALA A 208 8.98 15.78 15.35
C ALA A 208 9.38 17.19 14.90
N ALA A 209 8.42 18.02 14.51
CA ALA A 209 8.68 19.41 14.13
C ALA A 209 9.24 20.25 15.28
N ASP A 210 8.70 20.06 16.49
CA ASP A 210 9.24 20.65 17.72
C ASP A 210 10.65 20.12 18.00
N PHE A 211 10.85 18.81 17.93
CA PHE A 211 12.14 18.18 18.22
C PHE A 211 13.26 18.61 17.25
N TYR A 212 13.05 18.52 15.94
CA TYR A 212 14.09 18.80 14.94
C TYR A 212 14.30 20.28 14.65
N TYR A 213 13.27 21.12 14.85
CA TYR A 213 13.29 22.52 14.41
C TYR A 213 12.82 23.53 15.46
N GLY A 214 12.29 23.10 16.60
CA GLY A 214 11.69 23.99 17.61
C GLY A 214 10.49 24.77 17.08
N LYS A 215 9.73 24.19 16.14
CA LYS A 215 8.65 24.89 15.42
C LYS A 215 7.36 24.08 15.37
N PRO A 216 6.19 24.72 15.46
CA PRO A 216 4.94 24.07 15.12
C PRO A 216 4.88 23.78 13.61
N LEU A 217 4.05 22.82 13.21
CA LEU A 217 3.92 22.38 11.80
C LEU A 217 3.66 23.53 10.83
N LYS A 218 2.86 24.52 11.24
CA LYS A 218 2.50 25.70 10.44
C LYS A 218 3.68 26.60 10.08
N ASP A 219 4.74 26.58 10.87
CA ASP A 219 5.90 27.46 10.71
C ASP A 219 7.07 26.76 9.99
N LEU A 220 6.87 25.51 9.56
CA LEU A 220 7.83 24.79 8.74
C LEU A 220 7.90 25.37 7.33
N ASN A 221 9.12 25.64 6.87
CA ASN A 221 9.35 25.94 5.46
C ASN A 221 9.18 24.67 4.60
N LEU A 222 9.14 24.83 3.26
CA LEU A 222 8.88 23.73 2.34
C LEU A 222 9.88 22.55 2.50
N ALA A 223 11.17 22.85 2.67
CA ALA A 223 12.20 21.82 2.83
C ALA A 223 12.05 21.06 4.16
N GLN A 224 11.70 21.77 5.25
CA GLN A 224 11.43 21.18 6.55
C GLN A 224 10.18 20.29 6.51
N THR A 225 9.08 20.79 5.91
CA THR A 225 7.85 20.01 5.70
C THR A 225 8.13 18.74 4.91
N ALA A 226 8.91 18.82 3.84
CA ALA A 226 9.26 17.67 3.01
C ALA A 226 10.09 16.62 3.76
N LEU A 227 11.03 17.06 4.62
CA LEU A 227 11.79 16.10 5.45
C LEU A 227 10.87 15.41 6.46
N ILE A 228 10.04 16.17 7.17
CA ILE A 228 9.09 15.62 8.16
C ILE A 228 8.12 14.64 7.49
N ALA A 229 7.56 14.98 6.33
CA ALA A 229 6.66 14.08 5.59
C ALA A 229 7.36 12.81 5.09
N GLY A 230 8.64 12.88 4.74
CA GLY A 230 9.40 11.75 4.22
C GLY A 230 9.99 10.81 5.28
N MET A 231 10.13 11.28 6.52
CA MET A 231 10.79 10.56 7.61
C MET A 231 10.13 9.23 8.02
N PRO A 232 8.78 9.09 8.11
CA PRO A 232 8.12 7.86 8.55
C PRO A 232 8.53 6.59 7.79
N ASN A 233 9.00 6.74 6.56
CA ASN A 233 9.41 5.63 5.71
C ASN A 233 10.59 4.83 6.29
N ALA A 234 11.57 5.53 6.87
CA ALA A 234 12.70 4.91 7.57
C ALA A 234 13.31 5.90 8.58
N PRO A 235 12.66 6.13 9.75
CA PRO A 235 12.99 7.23 10.64
C PRO A 235 14.45 7.27 11.08
N ILE A 236 15.01 6.09 11.39
CA ILE A 236 16.43 5.95 11.78
C ILE A 236 17.38 6.25 10.61
N SER A 237 17.02 5.83 9.39
CA SER A 237 17.89 6.02 8.21
C SER A 237 17.82 7.43 7.62
N TYR A 238 16.75 8.17 7.91
CA TYR A 238 16.53 9.54 7.45
C TYR A 238 16.71 10.57 8.56
N ASP A 239 17.39 10.18 9.64
CA ASP A 239 17.84 11.09 10.67
C ASP A 239 18.78 12.16 10.08
N PRO A 240 18.43 13.46 10.14
CA PRO A 240 19.26 14.53 9.60
C PRO A 240 20.55 14.77 10.41
N TYR A 241 20.60 14.38 11.69
CA TYR A 241 21.79 14.57 12.53
C TYR A 241 22.80 13.46 12.31
N VAL A 242 22.34 12.22 12.13
CA VAL A 242 23.21 11.05 11.94
C VAL A 242 23.50 10.78 10.45
N TYR A 243 22.50 10.94 9.58
CA TYR A 243 22.59 10.59 8.15
C TYR A 243 22.13 11.74 7.23
N PRO A 244 22.78 12.93 7.27
CA PRO A 244 22.33 14.13 6.57
C PRO A 244 22.18 13.92 5.05
N LYS A 245 23.06 13.13 4.41
CA LYS A 245 22.97 12.82 2.98
C LYS A 245 21.71 12.02 2.63
N LYS A 246 21.34 11.02 3.47
CA LYS A 246 20.13 10.20 3.27
C LYS A 246 18.86 11.00 3.57
N ALA A 247 18.87 11.80 4.62
CA ALA A 247 17.79 12.72 4.97
C ALA A 247 17.53 13.72 3.82
N LYS A 248 18.59 14.33 3.28
CA LYS A 248 18.53 15.23 2.12
C LYS A 248 17.91 14.52 0.92
N TYR A 249 18.41 13.34 0.57
CA TYR A 249 17.89 12.55 -0.54
C TYR A 249 16.39 12.24 -0.39
N ARG A 250 15.96 11.80 0.80
CA ARG A 250 14.54 11.50 1.06
C ARG A 250 13.67 12.75 0.95
N ARG A 251 14.11 13.88 1.52
CA ARG A 251 13.42 15.17 1.37
C ARG A 251 13.27 15.55 -0.10
N ASP A 252 14.32 15.39 -0.90
CA ASP A 252 14.31 15.75 -2.32
C ASP A 252 13.32 14.85 -3.11
N ILE A 253 13.17 13.56 -2.74
CA ILE A 253 12.11 12.69 -3.29
C ILE A 253 10.71 13.22 -2.97
N VAL A 254 10.47 13.71 -1.75
CA VAL A 254 9.17 14.27 -1.36
C VAL A 254 8.89 15.53 -2.17
N LEU A 255 9.85 16.44 -2.28
CA LEU A 255 9.72 17.66 -3.08
C LEU A 255 9.41 17.34 -4.55
N TYR A 256 10.13 16.39 -5.15
CA TYR A 256 9.88 15.93 -6.50
C TYR A 256 8.48 15.30 -6.65
N SER A 257 8.03 14.54 -5.65
CA SER A 257 6.70 13.93 -5.66
C SER A 257 5.58 14.97 -5.55
N MET A 258 5.76 16.01 -4.75
CA MET A 258 4.83 17.14 -4.65
C MET A 258 4.74 17.92 -5.96
N LEU A 259 5.87 18.11 -6.65
CA LEU A 259 5.89 18.77 -7.96
C LEU A 259 5.07 17.99 -8.98
N LYS A 260 5.29 16.68 -9.08
CA LYS A 260 4.64 15.81 -10.07
C LYS A 260 3.12 15.68 -9.91
N ILE A 261 2.55 15.97 -8.74
CA ILE A 261 1.09 15.89 -8.49
C ILE A 261 0.36 17.18 -8.87
N LYS A 262 1.10 18.28 -9.04
CA LYS A 262 0.51 19.55 -9.50
C LYS A 262 0.20 19.57 -11.00
N ASP A 263 0.75 18.62 -11.74
CA ASP A 263 0.55 18.40 -13.18
C ASP A 263 -0.44 17.23 -13.41
#